data_AF-A0A662RF69-F1
#
_entry.id   AF-A0A662RF69-F1
#
_cell.length_a   1.000
_cell.length_b   1.000
_cell.length_c   1.000
_cell.angle_alpha   90.00
_cell.angle_beta   90.00
_cell.angle_gamma   90.00
#
_symmetry.space_group_name_H-M   'P 1'
#
loop_
_entity.id
_entity.type
_entity.pdbx_description
1 polymer ?
#
loop_
_entity_poly.entity_id
_entity_poly.type
_entity_poly.pdbx_seq_one_letter_code
_entity_poly.pdbx_strand_id
1 'polypeptide(L)'
;MPSHDIHKIVNKIILGKEYEDVNRWCDAPYKWLGRKHRILRHDPVSITLKYHNDPERLAAAFLHVLTDEVYSEEVRKRRKRK
;
A
#
# COMPACT_ATOMS: atom_id res chain seq x y z
N MET A 1 -9.72 2.13 2.11
CA MET A 1 -8.35 2.58 1.87
C MET A 1 -8.07 3.68 2.85
N PRO A 2 -6.88 3.67 3.46
CA PRO A 2 -6.30 4.87 4.01
C PRO A 2 -6.10 5.91 2.89
N SER A 3 -5.85 7.17 3.26
CA SER A 3 -5.46 8.18 2.28
C SER A 3 -4.04 7.91 1.77
N HIS A 4 -3.72 8.42 0.58
CA HIS A 4 -2.37 8.36 0.02
C HIS A 4 -1.30 8.89 1.00
N ASP A 5 -1.63 9.97 1.73
CA ASP A 5 -0.76 10.58 2.72
C ASP A 5 -0.42 9.64 3.89
N ILE A 6 -1.35 8.75 4.28
CA ILE A 6 -1.07 7.76 5.33
C ILE A 6 0.05 6.81 4.86
N HIS A 7 0.05 6.38 3.60
CA HIS A 7 1.13 5.53 3.08
C HIS A 7 2.49 6.25 3.08
N LYS A 8 2.50 7.55 2.72
CA LYS A 8 3.71 8.38 2.80
C LYS A 8 4.24 8.47 4.23
N ILE A 9 3.34 8.72 5.19
CA ILE A 9 3.68 8.82 6.62
C ILE A 9 4.23 7.50 7.13
N VAL A 10 3.57 6.38 6.87
CA VAL A 10 4.01 5.05 7.31
C VAL A 10 5.40 4.73 6.76
N ASN A 11 5.63 4.92 5.46
CA ASN A 11 6.94 4.70 4.85
C ASN A 11 8.01 5.62 5.46
N LYS A 12 7.71 6.90 5.69
CA LYS A 12 8.64 7.85 6.30
C LYS A 12 9.04 7.45 7.71
N ILE A 13 8.09 6.98 8.51
CA ILE A 13 8.33 6.53 9.89
C ILE A 13 9.19 5.27 9.92
N ILE A 14 8.89 4.28 9.06
CA ILE A 14 9.53 2.96 9.14
C ILE A 14 10.84 2.90 8.34
N LEU A 15 10.87 3.50 7.15
CA LEU A 15 11.99 3.41 6.19
C LEU A 15 12.77 4.72 6.04
N GLY A 16 12.41 5.77 6.79
CA GLY A 16 13.08 7.08 6.73
C GLY A 16 12.77 7.92 5.49
N LYS A 17 11.95 7.42 4.56
CA LYS A 17 11.60 8.10 3.30
C LYS A 17 10.17 7.77 2.87
N GLU A 18 9.52 8.69 2.17
CA GLU A 18 8.09 8.58 1.84
C GLU A 18 7.79 7.58 0.69
N TYR A 19 8.75 7.34 -0.21
CA TYR A 19 8.60 6.50 -1.42
C TYR A 19 7.32 6.81 -2.21
N GLU A 20 7.11 8.11 -2.50
CA GLU A 20 5.90 8.61 -3.14
C GLU A 20 5.63 7.96 -4.51
N ASP A 21 6.67 7.71 -5.30
CA ASP A 21 6.54 7.04 -6.59
C ASP A 21 6.09 5.57 -6.46
N VAL A 22 6.57 4.85 -5.43
CA VAL A 22 6.09 3.49 -5.12
C VAL A 22 4.62 3.51 -4.72
N ASN A 23 4.24 4.40 -3.80
CA ASN A 23 2.84 4.55 -3.37
C ASN A 23 1.92 4.91 -4.54
N ARG A 24 2.33 5.86 -5.39
CA ARG A 24 1.57 6.24 -6.60
C ARG A 24 1.45 5.08 -7.58
N TRP A 25 2.48 4.25 -7.70
CA TRP A 25 2.43 3.07 -8.57
C TRP A 25 1.42 2.03 -8.05
N CYS A 26 1.41 1.75 -6.74
CA CYS A 26 0.43 0.86 -6.11
C CYS A 26 -1.00 1.41 -6.25
N ASP A 27 -1.20 2.71 -6.00
CA ASP A 27 -2.51 3.35 -6.04
C ASP A 27 -3.04 3.61 -7.46
N ALA A 28 -2.18 3.73 -8.47
CA ALA A 28 -2.57 4.16 -9.82
C ALA A 28 -3.75 3.39 -10.45
N PRO A 29 -3.94 2.07 -10.26
CA PRO A 29 -5.11 1.36 -10.79
C PRO A 29 -6.45 1.87 -10.21
N TYR A 30 -6.45 2.65 -9.13
CA TYR A 30 -7.63 3.32 -8.58
C TYR A 30 -8.38 4.15 -9.61
N LYS A 31 -7.66 4.76 -10.57
CA LYS A 31 -8.26 5.56 -11.65
C LYS A 31 -9.22 4.76 -12.54
N TRP A 32 -9.07 3.43 -12.60
CA TRP A 32 -9.91 2.54 -13.42
C TRP A 32 -10.78 1.62 -12.58
N LEU A 33 -10.28 1.14 -11.44
CA LEU A 33 -10.90 0.10 -10.62
C LEU A 33 -11.52 0.64 -9.32
N GLY A 34 -11.28 1.91 -8.97
CA GLY A 34 -11.70 2.50 -7.70
C GLY A 34 -11.27 1.65 -6.50
N ARG A 35 -12.23 1.29 -5.64
CA ARG A 35 -11.98 0.47 -4.45
C ARG A 35 -11.40 -0.92 -4.77
N LYS A 36 -11.55 -1.44 -6.00
CA LYS A 36 -11.01 -2.74 -6.43
C LYS A 36 -9.57 -2.67 -6.95
N HIS A 37 -8.90 -1.51 -6.91
CA HIS A 37 -7.53 -1.36 -7.41
C HIS A 37 -6.52 -2.32 -6.79
N ARG A 38 -6.75 -2.76 -5.54
CA ARG A 38 -5.94 -3.77 -4.82
C ARG A 38 -5.89 -5.14 -5.47
N ILE A 39 -6.66 -5.38 -6.54
CA ILE A 39 -6.52 -6.60 -7.35
C ILE A 39 -5.21 -6.57 -8.13
N LEU A 40 -4.68 -5.38 -8.44
CA LEU A 40 -3.43 -5.20 -9.18
C LEU A 40 -2.40 -4.54 -8.27
N ARG A 41 -1.13 -4.94 -8.42
CA ARG A 41 0.04 -4.29 -7.76
C ARG A 41 0.04 -4.38 -6.23
N HIS A 42 -0.71 -5.32 -5.68
CA HIS A 42 -0.86 -5.57 -4.25
C HIS A 42 -0.63 -7.04 -3.88
N ASP A 43 -0.20 -7.86 -4.85
CA ASP A 43 0.23 -9.23 -4.61
C ASP A 43 1.77 -9.28 -4.49
N PRO A 44 2.32 -10.20 -3.68
CA PRO A 44 3.77 -10.32 -3.50
C PRO A 44 4.56 -10.57 -4.77
N VAL A 45 3.97 -11.28 -5.76
CA VAL A 45 4.67 -11.64 -7.00
C VAL A 45 4.86 -10.40 -7.86
N SER A 46 3.83 -9.60 -8.10
CA SER A 46 3.94 -8.38 -8.91
C SER A 46 4.82 -7.32 -8.26
N ILE A 47 4.76 -7.19 -6.94
CA ILE A 47 5.62 -6.29 -6.17
C ILE A 47 7.08 -6.71 -6.27
N THR A 48 7.36 -8.01 -6.09
CA THR A 48 8.72 -8.56 -6.21
C THR A 48 9.24 -8.39 -7.63
N LEU A 49 8.48 -8.78 -8.65
CA LEU A 49 8.88 -8.60 -10.05
C LEU A 49 9.18 -7.14 -10.40
N LYS A 50 8.47 -6.18 -9.80
CA LYS A 50 8.67 -4.75 -10.05
C LYS A 50 9.91 -4.18 -9.36
N TYR A 51 10.20 -4.61 -8.13
CA TYR A 51 11.21 -3.98 -7.26
C TYR A 51 12.31 -4.95 -6.78
N HIS A 52 12.47 -6.13 -7.37
CA HIS A 52 13.45 -7.14 -6.92
C HIS A 52 14.90 -6.63 -6.84
N ASN A 53 15.25 -5.62 -7.63
CA ASN A 53 16.58 -5.02 -7.69
C ASN A 53 16.75 -3.78 -6.80
N ASP A 54 15.71 -3.37 -6.08
CA ASP A 54 15.72 -2.23 -5.16
C ASP A 54 15.02 -2.62 -3.84
N PRO A 55 15.78 -3.12 -2.85
CA PRO A 55 15.21 -3.67 -1.62
C PRO A 55 14.44 -2.63 -0.80
N GLU A 56 14.84 -1.35 -0.86
CA GLU A 56 14.16 -0.26 -0.16
C GLU A 56 12.78 0.00 -0.76
N ARG A 57 12.67 0.07 -2.08
CA ARG A 57 11.39 0.22 -2.78
C ARG A 57 10.51 -1.01 -2.64
N LEU A 58 11.11 -2.20 -2.63
CA LEU A 58 10.41 -3.45 -2.38
C LEU A 58 9.76 -3.44 -1.00
N ALA A 59 10.52 -3.05 0.03
CA ALA A 59 10.00 -2.89 1.39
C ALA A 59 8.89 -1.85 1.46
N ALA A 60 9.04 -0.70 0.78
CA ALA A 60 8.00 0.32 0.73
C ALA A 60 6.70 -0.16 0.07
N ALA A 61 6.80 -0.97 -0.99
CA ALA A 61 5.64 -1.56 -1.65
C ALA A 61 4.92 -2.59 -0.75
N PHE A 62 5.67 -3.42 -0.01
CA PHE A 62 5.07 -4.32 0.98
C PHE A 62 4.42 -3.56 2.14
N LEU A 63 5.05 -2.49 2.64
CA LEU A 63 4.45 -1.62 3.67
C LEU A 63 3.16 -0.96 3.17
N HIS A 64 3.10 -0.56 1.90
CA HIS A 64 1.88 -0.04 1.30
C HIS A 64 0.74 -1.06 1.41
N VAL A 65 0.96 -2.30 0.97
CA VAL A 65 -0.03 -3.39 1.03
C VAL A 65 -0.45 -3.68 2.48
N LEU A 66 0.52 -3.82 3.38
CA LEU A 66 0.25 -4.10 4.79
C LEU A 66 -0.60 -3.01 5.45
N THR A 67 -0.29 -1.73 5.16
CA THR A 67 -1.08 -0.59 5.65
C THR A 67 -2.54 -0.69 5.19
N ASP A 68 -2.72 -1.10 3.94
CA ASP A 68 -4.03 -1.25 3.31
C ASP A 68 -4.88 -2.37 3.92
N GLU A 69 -4.23 -3.48 4.29
CA GLU A 69 -4.80 -4.62 4.99
C GLU A 69 -5.20 -4.26 6.43
N VAL A 70 -4.26 -3.73 7.22
CA VAL A 70 -4.49 -3.35 8.62
C VAL A 70 -5.63 -2.33 8.72
N TYR A 71 -5.64 -1.31 7.86
CA TYR A 71 -6.74 -0.34 7.81
C TYR A 71 -8.08 -1.02 7.53
N SER A 72 -8.12 -1.95 6.58
CA SER A 72 -9.34 -2.69 6.24
C SER A 72 -9.83 -3.58 7.38
N GLU A 73 -8.93 -4.25 8.09
CA GLU A 73 -9.28 -5.03 9.27
C GLU A 73 -9.85 -4.17 10.40
N GLU A 74 -9.23 -3.03 10.67
CA GLU A 74 -9.66 -2.12 11.74
C GLU A 74 -11.04 -1.51 11.43
N VAL A 75 -11.29 -1.12 10.19
CA VAL A 75 -12.62 -0.68 9.74
C VAL A 75 -13.67 -1.79 9.92
N ARG A 76 -13.33 -3.05 9.59
CA ARG A 76 -14.25 -4.19 9.79
C ARG A 76 -14.53 -4.44 11.26
N LYS A 77 -13.51 -4.41 12.12
CA LYS A 77 -13.64 -4.58 13.59
C LYS A 77 -14.56 -3.51 14.18
N ARG A 78 -14.37 -2.24 13.81
CA ARG A 78 -15.23 -1.12 14.26
C ARG A 78 -16.69 -1.28 13.84
N ARG A 79 -16.95 -1.81 12.64
CA ARG A 79 -18.31 -2.06 12.17
C ARG A 79 -19.01 -3.19 12.92
N LYS A 80 -18.28 -4.23 13.34
CA LYS A 80 -18.85 -5.36 14.12
C LYS A 80 -19.17 -4.98 15.58
N ARG A 81 -18.56 -3.93 16.10
CA ARG A 81 -18.79 -3.43 17.48
C ARG A 81 -19.99 -2.47 17.59
N LYS A 82 -20.52 -2.01 16.46
CA LYS A 82 -21.73 -1.19 16.37
C LYS A 82 -22.92 -2.09 16.10
#